data_AF-A0A962I1A3-F1
#
_entry.id   AF-A0A962I1A3-F1
#
_cell.length_a   1.000
_cell.length_b   1.000
_cell.length_c   1.000
_cell.angle_alpha   90.00
_cell.angle_beta   90.00
_cell.angle_gamma   90.00
#
_symmetry.space_group_name_H-M   'P 1'
#
loop_
_entity.id
_entity.type
_entity.pdbx_description
1 polymer ?
#
loop_
_entity_poly.entity_id
_entity_poly.type
_entity_poly.pdbx_seq_one_letter_code
_entity_poly.pdbx_strand_id
1 'polypeptide(L)'
;MTSLPHRGLLLGLLLMPAWAQAGAFIFSDGSSPNLIAHPIGYLGVGGPRNVTVCLNPSGVPGGNVAAAEASVQKVVATWNAQRVSERNLGLGTANDLPSTQFDFESVLLHEMGHCLGLAHPNLASESGLNDPQANGTKSDVGSNGSFNVSAGSDGLFGSFDDARGDDINLYWYRRNVNRPLEFPAIIDGSTFARTGNLPAGHNFAANADRQVLAALGTANTESVMQQLTFHDEAQRRLTGEDLSTIRLGRSGVDMVQGTADDYTITLEYVGRTSSCDVDIAFVSGAGFAFCSVGGAIVATNHARITTADIRMDSGANWFFSTGPNTQTTITSDSPDPSSPGQPYTVAVSVTKTLSVPNGTPSGMVEIDDGQGASCSLTLNGSGQGSCQLTSSGSGSRTLTANYLGDLGFDASSGTATHGLGVPTTTAILSDLPDPSVVGQPYNVQIQV
;
A
#
# COMPACT_ATOMS: atom_id res chain seq x y z
N MET A 1 15.83 -35.34 -49.05
CA MET A 1 14.72 -34.42 -49.39
C MET A 1 13.49 -35.02 -48.72
N THR A 2 12.94 -34.53 -47.61
CA THR A 2 12.52 -33.16 -47.31
C THR A 2 12.43 -32.94 -45.80
N SER A 3 12.57 -31.67 -45.41
CA SER A 3 12.65 -31.04 -44.09
C SER A 3 11.60 -31.41 -43.04
N LEU A 4 12.04 -31.40 -41.77
CA LEU A 4 11.20 -31.16 -40.59
C LEU A 4 10.53 -29.77 -40.66
N PRO A 5 9.32 -29.58 -40.10
CA PRO A 5 8.86 -28.27 -39.68
C PRO A 5 9.22 -28.02 -38.21
N HIS A 6 9.95 -26.93 -37.98
CA HIS A 6 10.10 -26.31 -36.66
C HIS A 6 8.72 -25.93 -36.09
N ARG A 7 8.40 -26.46 -34.90
CA ARG A 7 7.39 -25.85 -34.03
C ARG A 7 8.05 -24.68 -33.31
N GLY A 8 7.80 -23.47 -33.82
CA GLY A 8 8.07 -22.24 -33.09
C GLY A 8 7.23 -22.22 -31.82
N LEU A 9 7.90 -22.16 -30.68
CA LEU A 9 7.32 -21.84 -29.39
C LEU A 9 6.89 -20.37 -29.46
N LEU A 10 5.60 -20.08 -29.65
CA LEU A 10 5.08 -18.75 -29.36
C LEU A 10 5.21 -18.55 -27.85
N LEU A 11 6.26 -17.82 -27.46
CA LEU A 11 6.35 -17.21 -26.14
C LEU A 11 5.23 -16.15 -26.10
N GLY A 12 4.07 -16.55 -25.59
CA GLY A 12 2.99 -15.64 -25.25
C GLY A 12 3.50 -14.73 -24.15
N LEU A 13 4.04 -13.57 -24.54
CA LEU A 13 4.26 -12.45 -23.65
C LEU A 13 2.87 -12.06 -23.15
N LEU A 14 2.49 -12.55 -21.97
CA LEU A 14 1.41 -11.96 -21.19
C LEU A 14 1.84 -10.52 -20.90
N LEU A 15 1.41 -9.61 -21.76
CA LEU A 15 1.36 -8.19 -21.47
C LEU A 15 0.41 -8.05 -20.29
N MET A 16 0.98 -8.05 -19.08
CA MET A 16 0.28 -7.52 -17.93
C MET A 16 -0.05 -6.06 -18.26
N PRO A 17 -1.32 -5.64 -18.16
CA PRO A 17 -1.66 -4.23 -18.37
C PRO A 17 -0.88 -3.40 -17.35
N ALA A 18 -0.22 -2.36 -17.84
CA ALA A 18 0.41 -1.33 -17.02
C ALA A 18 -0.64 -0.23 -16.75
N TRP A 19 -0.66 0.30 -15.53
CA TRP A 19 -1.73 1.19 -15.00
C TRP A 19 -1.21 2.65 -14.93
N ALA A 20 -1.77 3.62 -14.19
CA ALA A 20 -1.06 4.87 -13.82
C ALA A 20 -1.40 5.36 -12.41
N GLN A 21 -0.83 6.46 -11.90
CA GLN A 21 -1.20 7.03 -10.59
C GLN A 21 -1.34 8.53 -10.62
N ALA A 22 -1.93 9.05 -9.55
CA ALA A 22 -2.34 10.43 -9.51
C ALA A 22 -2.77 10.88 -8.09
N GLY A 23 -3.14 12.14 -7.83
CA GLY A 23 -3.65 12.66 -6.54
C GLY A 23 -3.52 14.19 -6.39
N ALA A 24 -4.01 14.75 -5.28
CA ALA A 24 -4.00 16.21 -5.03
C ALA A 24 -3.34 16.59 -3.70
N PHE A 25 -2.97 17.87 -3.53
CA PHE A 25 -2.32 18.39 -2.31
C PHE A 25 -3.17 19.44 -1.60
N ILE A 26 -3.13 19.44 -0.27
CA ILE A 26 -4.05 20.20 0.61
C ILE A 26 -3.97 21.73 0.48
N PHE A 27 -2.84 22.26 0.01
CA PHE A 27 -2.67 23.70 -0.21
C PHE A 27 -2.93 24.14 -1.66
N SER A 28 -3.19 23.20 -2.58
CA SER A 28 -3.46 23.53 -3.98
C SER A 28 -4.89 24.05 -4.17
N ASP A 29 -5.01 25.13 -4.94
CA ASP A 29 -6.29 25.75 -5.32
C ASP A 29 -6.17 26.39 -6.72
N GLY A 30 -7.21 27.01 -7.23
CA GLY A 30 -7.23 27.66 -8.55
C GLY A 30 -6.21 28.80 -8.70
N SER A 31 -5.78 29.43 -7.61
CA SER A 31 -4.76 30.49 -7.60
C SER A 31 -3.33 29.93 -7.62
N SER A 32 -3.14 28.77 -6.98
CA SER A 32 -1.86 28.10 -6.80
C SER A 32 -1.96 26.61 -7.16
N PRO A 33 -2.34 26.26 -8.40
CA PRO A 33 -2.74 24.89 -8.75
C PRO A 33 -1.58 23.89 -8.80
N ASN A 34 -0.35 24.38 -8.77
CA ASN A 34 0.85 23.55 -8.74
C ASN A 34 1.44 23.40 -7.33
N LEU A 35 0.79 23.95 -6.29
CA LEU A 35 1.35 23.96 -4.95
C LEU A 35 1.40 22.55 -4.35
N ILE A 36 2.61 22.05 -4.12
CA ILE A 36 2.87 20.74 -3.50
C ILE A 36 3.05 20.93 -2.00
N ALA A 37 2.37 20.10 -1.21
CA ALA A 37 2.50 20.08 0.24
C ALA A 37 3.58 19.07 0.67
N HIS A 38 4.39 19.49 1.64
CA HIS A 38 5.44 18.70 2.27
C HIS A 38 5.15 18.52 3.76
N PRO A 39 5.66 17.45 4.40
CA PRO A 39 5.41 17.20 5.81
C PRO A 39 6.08 18.23 6.72
N ILE A 40 5.70 18.19 8.00
CA ILE A 40 6.33 18.94 9.08
C ILE A 40 7.85 18.70 9.07
N GLY A 41 8.60 19.79 9.22
CA GLY A 41 10.07 19.77 9.27
C GLY A 41 10.79 19.77 7.92
N TYR A 42 10.09 19.67 6.78
CA TYR A 42 10.73 19.81 5.47
C TYR A 42 11.06 21.27 5.15
N LEU A 43 12.33 21.57 4.86
CA LEU A 43 12.83 22.94 4.61
C LEU A 43 13.48 23.08 3.22
N GLY A 44 13.15 22.22 2.25
CA GLY A 44 13.76 22.23 0.92
C GLY A 44 15.10 21.50 0.84
N VAL A 45 15.41 20.69 1.85
CA VAL A 45 16.61 19.84 1.91
C VAL A 45 16.15 18.41 2.16
N GLY A 46 16.89 17.42 1.68
CA GLY A 46 16.52 16.02 1.74
C GLY A 46 16.89 15.30 3.04
N GLY A 47 16.73 13.98 3.03
CA GLY A 47 17.01 13.09 4.15
C GLY A 47 15.77 12.68 4.97
N PRO A 48 15.95 11.95 6.09
CA PRO A 48 14.84 11.42 6.85
C PRO A 48 14.05 12.52 7.57
N ARG A 49 12.72 12.42 7.54
CA ARG A 49 11.79 13.28 8.28
C ARG A 49 10.98 12.44 9.22
N ASN A 50 11.08 12.74 10.50
CA ASN A 50 10.32 12.08 11.54
C ASN A 50 9.13 12.98 11.92
N VAL A 51 7.93 12.43 11.88
CA VAL A 51 6.69 13.13 12.26
C VAL A 51 6.10 12.37 13.44
N THR A 52 6.05 13.01 14.60
CA THR A 52 5.53 12.39 15.81
C THR A 52 4.00 12.41 15.83
N VAL A 53 3.40 11.28 16.20
CA VAL A 53 1.94 11.08 16.27
C VAL A 53 1.56 10.72 17.70
N CYS A 54 0.52 11.34 18.24
CA CYS A 54 0.04 11.05 19.58
C CYS A 54 -1.48 10.99 19.65
N LEU A 55 -1.97 10.21 20.62
CA LEU A 55 -3.39 10.11 20.93
C LEU A 55 -3.68 10.84 22.24
N ASN A 56 -4.50 11.88 22.19
CA ASN A 56 -5.08 12.45 23.39
C ASN A 56 -6.10 11.45 23.97
N PRO A 57 -5.84 10.86 25.14
CA PRO A 57 -6.73 9.85 25.71
C PRO A 57 -8.05 10.45 26.23
N SER A 58 -8.10 11.78 26.38
CA SER A 58 -9.30 12.49 26.83
C SER A 58 -10.34 12.50 25.71
N GLY A 59 -11.59 12.20 26.06
CA GLY A 59 -12.70 12.25 25.11
C GLY A 59 -12.87 10.99 24.24
N VAL A 60 -11.94 10.01 24.31
CA VAL A 60 -12.12 8.73 23.61
C VAL A 60 -13.41 8.04 24.09
N PRO A 61 -14.38 7.75 23.21
CA PRO A 61 -15.67 7.22 23.62
C PRO A 61 -15.61 5.84 24.30
N GLY A 62 -16.49 5.63 25.28
CA GLY A 62 -16.73 4.31 25.87
C GLY A 62 -15.57 3.72 26.68
N GLY A 63 -14.55 4.50 27.03
CA GLY A 63 -13.36 4.00 27.73
C GLY A 63 -12.43 3.17 26.84
N ASN A 64 -12.58 3.26 25.52
CA ASN A 64 -11.85 2.46 24.52
C ASN A 64 -10.43 2.96 24.23
N VAL A 65 -9.78 3.67 25.16
CA VAL A 65 -8.46 4.30 24.94
C VAL A 65 -7.41 3.32 24.44
N ALA A 66 -7.37 2.10 24.99
CA ALA A 66 -6.41 1.08 24.57
C ALA A 66 -6.68 0.56 23.14
N ALA A 67 -7.95 0.43 22.77
CA ALA A 67 -8.35 0.00 21.43
C ALA A 67 -8.08 1.10 20.39
N ALA A 68 -8.40 2.35 20.71
CA ALA A 68 -8.07 3.51 19.88
C ALA A 68 -6.55 3.64 19.67
N GLU A 69 -5.75 3.46 20.72
CA GLU A 69 -4.29 3.45 20.63
C GLU A 69 -3.77 2.34 19.69
N ALA A 70 -4.34 1.13 19.76
CA ALA A 70 -3.98 0.05 18.84
C ALA A 70 -4.26 0.42 17.37
N SER A 71 -5.41 1.04 17.09
CA SER A 71 -5.71 1.55 15.74
C SER A 71 -4.74 2.65 15.29
N VAL A 72 -4.34 3.57 16.18
CA VAL A 72 -3.34 4.61 15.88
C VAL A 72 -1.99 3.97 15.48
N GLN A 73 -1.54 2.98 16.25
CA GLN A 73 -0.30 2.27 15.95
C GLN A 73 -0.35 1.53 14.60
N LYS A 74 -1.50 0.97 14.23
CA LYS A 74 -1.72 0.35 12.92
C LYS A 74 -1.69 1.36 11.77
N VAL A 75 -2.31 2.53 11.93
CA VAL A 75 -2.26 3.61 10.93
C VAL A 75 -0.82 4.08 10.73
N VAL A 76 -0.08 4.29 11.83
CA VAL A 76 1.36 4.62 11.78
C VAL A 76 2.16 3.55 11.05
N ALA A 77 1.93 2.27 11.37
CA ALA A 77 2.58 1.16 10.68
C ALA A 77 2.23 1.10 9.19
N THR A 78 0.99 1.39 8.81
CA THR A 78 0.51 1.37 7.42
C THR A 78 1.18 2.46 6.59
N TRP A 79 1.24 3.70 7.09
CA TRP A 79 1.95 4.80 6.44
C TRP A 79 3.46 4.57 6.36
N ASN A 80 4.06 3.94 7.38
CA ASN A 80 5.49 3.61 7.37
C ASN A 80 5.82 2.46 6.41
N ALA A 81 4.93 1.48 6.27
CA ALA A 81 5.14 0.33 5.39
C ALA A 81 5.09 0.72 3.91
N GLN A 82 4.30 1.75 3.56
CA GLN A 82 4.12 2.25 2.19
C GLN A 82 3.88 1.15 1.15
N ARG A 83 3.02 0.19 1.51
CA ARG A 83 2.64 -0.93 0.64
C ARG A 83 1.38 -0.59 -0.13
N VAL A 84 1.43 -0.80 -1.44
CA VAL A 84 0.27 -0.68 -2.31
C VAL A 84 -0.64 -1.88 -2.08
N SER A 85 -1.93 -1.62 -1.87
CA SER A 85 -2.97 -2.64 -1.87
C SER A 85 -3.83 -2.53 -3.13
N GLU A 86 -4.08 -3.67 -3.76
CA GLU A 86 -5.02 -3.78 -4.88
C GLU A 86 -6.46 -4.04 -4.43
N ARG A 87 -6.68 -4.24 -3.12
CA ARG A 87 -7.98 -4.51 -2.50
C ARG A 87 -7.99 -3.95 -1.08
N ASN A 88 -8.47 -2.73 -0.93
CA ASN A 88 -8.55 -2.07 0.36
C ASN A 88 -9.98 -1.84 0.86
N LEU A 89 -11.02 -1.99 0.04
CA LEU A 89 -12.40 -1.68 0.42
C LEU A 89 -13.19 -2.95 0.79
N GLY A 90 -13.45 -3.15 2.09
CA GLY A 90 -14.19 -4.30 2.62
C GLY A 90 -15.57 -3.92 3.17
N LEU A 91 -16.62 -4.62 2.71
CA LEU A 91 -18.01 -4.47 3.17
C LEU A 91 -18.58 -5.80 3.70
N GLY A 92 -19.45 -5.75 4.72
CA GLY A 92 -20.16 -6.91 5.24
C GLY A 92 -19.22 -8.05 5.63
N THR A 93 -19.38 -9.23 5.03
CA THR A 93 -18.53 -10.39 5.39
C THR A 93 -17.06 -10.27 4.97
N ALA A 94 -16.70 -9.21 4.23
CA ALA A 94 -15.33 -8.89 3.86
C ALA A 94 -14.60 -8.03 4.91
N ASN A 95 -15.25 -7.69 6.02
CA ASN A 95 -14.66 -6.96 7.13
C ASN A 95 -15.09 -7.54 8.49
N ASP A 96 -14.65 -6.87 9.56
CA ASP A 96 -14.90 -7.22 10.97
C ASP A 96 -15.84 -6.25 11.70
N LEU A 97 -16.49 -5.35 10.97
CA LEU A 97 -17.29 -4.28 11.53
C LEU A 97 -18.74 -4.69 11.78
N PRO A 98 -19.34 -4.22 12.88
CA PRO A 98 -20.79 -4.18 12.99
C PRO A 98 -21.39 -3.22 11.96
N SER A 99 -22.55 -3.57 11.42
CA SER A 99 -23.18 -2.82 10.31
C SER A 99 -23.64 -1.39 10.66
N THR A 100 -23.48 -0.97 11.90
CA THR A 100 -23.91 0.34 12.43
C THR A 100 -22.73 1.21 12.86
N GLN A 101 -21.50 0.75 12.66
CA GLN A 101 -20.30 1.41 13.15
C GLN A 101 -19.43 1.90 12.00
N PHE A 102 -18.75 3.03 12.24
CA PHE A 102 -17.67 3.52 11.38
C PHE A 102 -16.34 2.96 11.85
N ASP A 103 -15.46 2.59 10.92
CA ASP A 103 -14.13 2.12 11.24
C ASP A 103 -13.22 3.29 11.63
N PHE A 104 -12.84 3.38 12.90
CA PHE A 104 -11.92 4.43 13.35
C PHE A 104 -10.56 4.33 12.65
N GLU A 105 -10.05 3.12 12.40
CA GLU A 105 -8.75 2.92 11.75
C GLU A 105 -8.76 3.46 10.31
N SER A 106 -9.80 3.19 9.53
CA SER A 106 -9.95 3.69 8.15
C SER A 106 -10.07 5.21 8.10
N VAL A 107 -10.91 5.80 8.96
CA VAL A 107 -11.07 7.27 9.02
C VAL A 107 -9.77 7.93 9.48
N LEU A 108 -9.09 7.35 10.47
CA LEU A 108 -7.81 7.88 10.91
C LEU A 108 -6.73 7.77 9.83
N LEU A 109 -6.73 6.69 9.03
CA LEU A 109 -5.79 6.52 7.91
C LEU A 109 -5.97 7.66 6.88
N HIS A 110 -7.21 8.01 6.58
CA HIS A 110 -7.59 9.15 5.72
C HIS A 110 -7.13 10.48 6.30
N GLU A 111 -7.50 10.80 7.55
CA GLU A 111 -7.11 12.08 8.17
C GLU A 111 -5.59 12.22 8.33
N MET A 112 -4.89 11.11 8.55
CA MET A 112 -3.43 11.11 8.56
C MET A 112 -2.86 11.50 7.19
N GLY A 113 -3.49 11.10 6.08
CA GLY A 113 -3.09 11.52 4.74
C GLY A 113 -3.18 13.05 4.54
N HIS A 114 -4.26 13.67 5.03
CA HIS A 114 -4.37 15.14 5.07
C HIS A 114 -3.26 15.79 5.90
N CYS A 115 -2.99 15.26 7.09
CA CYS A 115 -1.92 15.72 7.97
C CYS A 115 -0.50 15.49 7.39
N LEU A 116 -0.38 14.66 6.35
CA LEU A 116 0.84 14.47 5.56
C LEU A 116 0.89 15.32 4.29
N GLY A 117 -0.20 16.02 3.95
CA GLY A 117 -0.28 16.98 2.85
C GLY A 117 -1.16 16.59 1.68
N LEU A 118 -1.80 15.41 1.72
CA LEU A 118 -2.70 14.96 0.67
C LEU A 118 -4.04 15.70 0.73
N ALA A 119 -4.67 15.92 -0.42
CA ALA A 119 -6.06 16.35 -0.52
C ALA A 119 -6.94 15.22 -1.06
N HIS A 120 -8.24 15.42 -0.99
CA HIS A 120 -9.19 14.57 -1.70
C HIS A 120 -8.85 14.48 -3.21
N PRO A 121 -8.92 13.29 -3.81
CA PRO A 121 -8.72 13.08 -5.24
C PRO A 121 -9.98 13.41 -6.05
N ASN A 122 -11.14 13.53 -5.39
CA ASN A 122 -12.39 14.02 -5.94
C ASN A 122 -12.69 15.47 -5.52
N LEU A 123 -13.66 16.10 -6.17
CA LEU A 123 -14.17 17.44 -5.86
C LEU A 123 -14.66 17.55 -4.43
N ALA A 124 -15.23 16.45 -3.93
CA ALA A 124 -15.64 16.28 -2.55
C ALA A 124 -16.69 17.32 -2.11
N SER A 125 -17.08 17.28 -0.84
CA SER A 125 -18.05 18.23 -0.28
C SER A 125 -17.56 19.69 -0.28
N GLU A 126 -16.24 19.91 -0.36
CA GLU A 126 -15.67 21.26 -0.41
C GLU A 126 -16.04 22.03 -1.68
N SER A 127 -16.38 21.31 -2.75
CA SER A 127 -16.89 21.90 -3.99
C SER A 127 -18.31 22.46 -3.86
N GLY A 128 -19.04 22.12 -2.80
CA GLY A 128 -20.47 22.41 -2.65
C GLY A 128 -21.39 21.57 -3.55
N LEU A 129 -20.83 20.60 -4.29
CA LEU A 129 -21.58 19.64 -5.08
C LEU A 129 -22.02 18.47 -4.21
N ASN A 130 -23.08 17.78 -4.65
CA ASN A 130 -23.54 16.54 -4.05
C ASN A 130 -23.16 15.37 -4.94
N ASP A 131 -23.25 14.16 -4.40
CA ASP A 131 -23.10 12.94 -5.18
C ASP A 131 -24.19 12.82 -6.26
N PRO A 132 -23.86 12.31 -7.46
CA PRO A 132 -22.55 11.76 -7.82
C PRO A 132 -21.54 12.80 -8.35
N GLN A 133 -21.93 14.07 -8.55
CA GLN A 133 -21.02 15.08 -9.12
C GLN A 133 -19.77 15.33 -8.27
N ALA A 134 -19.89 15.24 -6.94
CA ALA A 134 -18.77 15.40 -6.02
C ALA A 134 -17.65 14.35 -6.21
N ASN A 135 -17.92 13.23 -6.90
CA ASN A 135 -16.92 12.21 -7.22
C ASN A 135 -16.02 12.57 -8.42
N GLY A 136 -16.34 13.65 -9.15
CA GLY A 136 -15.49 14.14 -10.23
C GLY A 136 -14.08 14.45 -9.75
N THR A 137 -13.06 14.26 -10.60
CA THR A 137 -11.65 14.47 -10.23
C THR A 137 -11.39 15.88 -9.69
N LYS A 138 -10.56 16.00 -8.63
CA LYS A 138 -10.27 17.26 -7.93
C LYS A 138 -9.86 18.37 -8.91
N SER A 139 -10.58 19.48 -8.84
CA SER A 139 -10.29 20.69 -9.59
C SER A 139 -10.78 21.91 -8.81
N ASP A 140 -10.47 23.09 -9.32
CA ASP A 140 -11.14 24.34 -8.97
C ASP A 140 -11.98 24.85 -10.16
N VAL A 141 -12.84 25.82 -9.90
CA VAL A 141 -13.64 26.48 -10.93
C VAL A 141 -12.75 27.26 -11.90
N GLY A 142 -13.18 27.28 -13.17
CA GLY A 142 -12.52 28.02 -14.23
C GLY A 142 -12.82 29.52 -14.24
N SER A 143 -12.59 30.13 -15.41
CA SER A 143 -12.84 31.56 -15.63
C SER A 143 -14.31 31.95 -15.51
N ASN A 144 -15.23 31.00 -15.72
CA ASN A 144 -16.66 31.21 -15.55
C ASN A 144 -17.13 31.16 -14.08
N GLY A 145 -16.26 30.79 -13.13
CA GLY A 145 -16.58 30.70 -11.71
C GLY A 145 -17.58 29.58 -11.35
N SER A 146 -17.70 28.53 -12.16
CA SER A 146 -18.60 27.40 -11.90
C SER A 146 -17.99 26.07 -12.35
N PHE A 147 -18.22 25.00 -11.58
CA PHE A 147 -17.72 23.67 -11.96
C PHE A 147 -18.44 23.12 -13.19
N ASN A 148 -17.67 22.53 -14.10
CA ASN A 148 -18.20 21.73 -15.19
C ASN A 148 -18.29 20.24 -14.77
N VAL A 149 -19.52 19.74 -14.62
CA VAL A 149 -19.81 18.43 -14.01
C VAL A 149 -20.44 17.44 -15.00
N SER A 150 -19.86 17.27 -16.19
CA SER A 150 -20.34 16.29 -17.17
C SER A 150 -19.48 15.02 -17.13
N ALA A 151 -20.08 13.90 -16.72
CA ALA A 151 -19.44 12.58 -16.57
C ALA A 151 -19.15 11.83 -17.89
N GLY A 152 -18.92 12.56 -18.98
CA GLY A 152 -18.59 11.94 -20.27
C GLY A 152 -19.64 10.96 -20.82
N SER A 153 -19.16 9.97 -21.58
CA SER A 153 -19.98 8.95 -22.27
C SER A 153 -20.20 7.71 -21.41
N ASP A 154 -19.30 7.41 -20.48
CA ASP A 154 -19.44 6.27 -19.57
C ASP A 154 -20.38 6.57 -18.38
N GLY A 155 -20.65 7.86 -18.11
CA GLY A 155 -21.53 8.31 -17.05
C GLY A 155 -20.92 8.19 -15.65
N LEU A 156 -19.60 7.96 -15.55
CA LEU A 156 -18.87 7.81 -14.30
C LEU A 156 -18.09 9.09 -14.01
N PHE A 157 -18.47 9.79 -12.94
CA PHE A 157 -17.73 10.97 -12.50
C PHE A 157 -16.33 10.58 -12.03
N GLY A 158 -15.32 11.35 -12.45
CA GLY A 158 -13.92 11.07 -12.13
C GLY A 158 -13.27 10.11 -13.11
N SER A 159 -13.97 9.69 -14.17
CA SER A 159 -13.39 8.89 -15.24
C SER A 159 -12.56 9.74 -16.20
N PHE A 160 -11.91 9.09 -17.17
CA PHE A 160 -11.01 9.78 -18.09
C PHE A 160 -11.72 10.63 -19.15
N ASP A 161 -13.02 10.40 -19.41
CA ASP A 161 -13.78 11.09 -20.45
C ASP A 161 -14.67 12.22 -19.90
N ASP A 162 -14.58 12.49 -18.60
CA ASP A 162 -15.13 13.65 -17.91
C ASP A 162 -14.90 14.95 -18.74
N ALA A 163 -15.99 15.63 -19.07
CA ALA A 163 -15.96 16.90 -19.78
C ALA A 163 -16.01 18.06 -18.78
N ARG A 164 -14.80 18.51 -18.40
CA ARG A 164 -14.57 19.50 -17.33
C ARG A 164 -14.34 20.93 -17.81
N GLY A 165 -14.52 21.18 -19.11
CA GLY A 165 -14.50 22.52 -19.69
C GLY A 165 -13.30 23.37 -19.28
N ASP A 166 -13.54 24.47 -18.57
CA ASP A 166 -12.52 25.41 -18.10
C ASP A 166 -12.07 25.19 -16.65
N ASP A 167 -12.56 24.12 -15.99
CA ASP A 167 -12.12 23.74 -14.63
C ASP A 167 -10.59 23.62 -14.55
N ILE A 168 -10.02 24.16 -13.47
CA ILE A 168 -8.60 24.11 -13.21
C ILE A 168 -8.30 22.78 -12.52
N ASN A 169 -7.80 21.79 -13.27
CA ASN A 169 -7.41 20.50 -12.69
C ASN A 169 -6.44 20.69 -11.49
N LEU A 170 -6.67 20.09 -10.33
CA LEU A 170 -5.71 20.13 -9.21
C LEU A 170 -5.01 18.78 -9.00
N TYR A 171 -5.41 17.80 -9.80
CA TYR A 171 -5.00 16.42 -9.69
C TYR A 171 -3.76 16.15 -10.56
N TRP A 172 -2.66 15.73 -9.93
CA TRP A 172 -1.47 15.24 -10.62
C TRP A 172 -1.72 13.85 -11.13
N TYR A 173 -1.38 13.51 -12.37
CA TYR A 173 -1.51 12.17 -12.95
C TYR A 173 -0.28 11.75 -13.74
N ARG A 174 -0.12 10.44 -13.94
CA ARG A 174 0.97 9.90 -14.75
C ARG A 174 0.78 10.26 -16.22
N ARG A 175 1.83 10.87 -16.79
CA ARG A 175 1.90 11.29 -18.18
C ARG A 175 1.68 10.11 -19.12
N ASN A 176 0.90 10.33 -20.16
CA ASN A 176 0.57 9.43 -21.27
C ASN A 176 -0.17 8.15 -20.87
N VAL A 177 -0.65 8.04 -19.63
CA VAL A 177 -1.33 6.83 -19.17
C VAL A 177 -2.66 7.11 -18.47
N ASN A 178 -2.75 8.10 -17.56
CA ASN A 178 -4.00 8.58 -16.95
C ASN A 178 -5.01 7.46 -16.56
N ARG A 179 -4.52 6.50 -15.80
CA ARG A 179 -5.29 5.46 -15.11
C ARG A 179 -4.93 5.60 -13.63
N PRO A 180 -5.80 5.28 -12.68
CA PRO A 180 -5.42 5.25 -11.26
C PRO A 180 -4.81 3.88 -10.85
N LEU A 181 -4.11 3.83 -9.70
CA LEU A 181 -3.53 2.65 -9.00
C LEU A 181 -2.18 2.00 -9.42
N GLU A 182 -1.49 2.42 -10.48
CA GLU A 182 -0.15 1.86 -10.78
C GLU A 182 0.91 2.27 -9.77
N PHE A 183 2.16 1.88 -9.98
CA PHE A 183 3.28 2.31 -9.17
C PHE A 183 4.62 2.11 -9.92
N PRO A 184 5.08 3.05 -10.77
CA PRO A 184 6.35 3.05 -11.43
C PRO A 184 7.45 3.32 -10.42
N ALA A 185 8.66 2.92 -10.81
CA ALA A 185 9.85 3.10 -10.01
C ALA A 185 10.25 4.58 -9.82
N ILE A 186 9.89 5.45 -10.78
CA ILE A 186 10.16 6.88 -10.76
C ILE A 186 8.84 7.63 -10.61
N ILE A 187 8.73 8.44 -9.56
CA ILE A 187 7.56 9.26 -9.22
C ILE A 187 8.06 10.68 -8.95
N ASP A 188 8.03 11.51 -9.99
CA ASP A 188 8.55 12.88 -9.99
C ASP A 188 7.93 13.70 -11.14
N GLY A 189 8.42 14.93 -11.37
CA GLY A 189 7.90 15.82 -12.42
C GLY A 189 8.10 15.31 -13.86
N SER A 190 9.00 14.36 -14.08
CA SER A 190 9.23 13.73 -15.39
C SER A 190 8.16 12.70 -15.74
N THR A 191 7.58 12.06 -14.73
CA THR A 191 6.59 10.99 -14.87
C THR A 191 5.17 11.46 -14.58
N PHE A 192 5.00 12.53 -13.80
CA PHE A 192 3.71 13.10 -13.41
C PHE A 192 3.49 14.50 -13.98
N ALA A 193 2.22 14.84 -14.22
CA ALA A 193 1.79 16.15 -14.68
C ALA A 193 0.39 16.45 -14.14
N ARG A 194 0.08 17.74 -13.95
CA ARG A 194 -1.29 18.20 -13.76
C ARG A 194 -1.98 18.56 -15.08
N THR A 195 -1.22 18.97 -16.10
CA THR A 195 -1.79 19.42 -17.38
C THR A 195 -0.98 18.88 -18.56
N GLY A 196 -1.67 18.64 -19.68
CA GLY A 196 -1.10 18.04 -20.87
C GLY A 196 -0.73 16.56 -20.71
N ASN A 197 -0.28 15.91 -21.79
CA ASN A 197 0.12 14.50 -21.76
C ASN A 197 -0.98 13.53 -21.28
N LEU A 198 -2.25 13.85 -21.51
CA LEU A 198 -3.30 12.84 -21.42
C LEU A 198 -3.17 11.86 -22.60
N PRO A 199 -3.47 10.56 -22.42
CA PRO A 199 -3.58 9.64 -23.55
C PRO A 199 -4.60 10.13 -24.57
N ALA A 200 -4.43 9.72 -25.83
CA ALA A 200 -5.39 10.04 -26.88
C ALA A 200 -6.79 9.54 -26.50
N GLY A 201 -7.79 10.43 -26.55
CA GLY A 201 -9.18 10.14 -26.17
C GLY A 201 -9.52 10.38 -24.70
N HIS A 202 -8.55 10.76 -23.86
CA HIS A 202 -8.83 11.18 -22.48
C HIS A 202 -9.06 12.70 -22.46
N ASN A 203 -10.15 13.12 -21.82
CA ASN A 203 -10.55 14.52 -21.70
C ASN A 203 -10.08 15.16 -20.40
N PHE A 204 -10.01 14.37 -19.33
CA PHE A 204 -9.59 14.84 -18.02
C PHE A 204 -8.83 13.76 -17.25
N ALA A 205 -8.23 14.14 -16.13
CA ALA A 205 -7.54 13.20 -15.26
C ALA A 205 -8.55 12.25 -14.59
N ALA A 206 -8.24 10.96 -14.52
CA ALA A 206 -9.09 9.97 -13.88
C ALA A 206 -8.65 9.74 -12.43
N ASN A 207 -9.58 9.76 -11.48
CA ASN A 207 -9.31 9.53 -10.07
C ASN A 207 -9.59 8.07 -9.63
N ALA A 208 -9.10 7.69 -8.45
CA ALA A 208 -9.26 6.33 -7.93
C ALA A 208 -10.56 6.13 -7.14
N ASP A 209 -11.69 6.64 -7.65
CA ASP A 209 -13.03 6.37 -7.15
C ASP A 209 -13.41 4.88 -7.31
N ARG A 210 -14.15 4.31 -6.34
CA ARG A 210 -14.53 2.90 -6.37
C ARG A 210 -15.29 2.46 -7.62
N GLN A 211 -16.13 3.31 -8.22
CA GLN A 211 -16.87 2.99 -9.44
C GLN A 211 -15.99 3.07 -10.67
N VAL A 212 -15.11 4.08 -10.74
CA VAL A 212 -14.09 4.21 -11.79
C VAL A 212 -13.16 3.00 -11.78
N LEU A 213 -12.67 2.60 -10.61
CA LEU A 213 -11.78 1.44 -10.46
C LEU A 213 -12.47 0.12 -10.79
N ALA A 214 -13.72 -0.06 -10.37
CA ALA A 214 -14.51 -1.23 -10.76
C ALA A 214 -14.67 -1.32 -12.29
N ALA A 215 -14.94 -0.20 -12.97
CA ALA A 215 -15.03 -0.14 -14.42
C ALA A 215 -13.69 -0.44 -15.13
N LEU A 216 -12.58 -0.11 -14.48
CA LEU A 216 -11.22 -0.44 -14.93
C LEU A 216 -10.78 -1.87 -14.60
N GLY A 217 -11.61 -2.66 -13.90
CA GLY A 217 -11.36 -4.07 -13.57
C GLY A 217 -10.78 -4.32 -12.17
N THR A 218 -10.72 -3.29 -11.32
CA THR A 218 -10.18 -3.36 -9.96
C THR A 218 -11.29 -3.09 -8.95
N ALA A 219 -12.11 -4.11 -8.68
CA ALA A 219 -13.20 -4.00 -7.71
C ALA A 219 -12.71 -4.12 -6.25
N ASN A 220 -13.47 -3.55 -5.31
CA ASN A 220 -13.14 -3.50 -3.87
C ASN A 220 -11.89 -2.67 -3.57
N THR A 221 -11.73 -1.57 -4.30
CA THR A 221 -10.56 -0.71 -4.21
C THR A 221 -10.98 0.73 -4.40
N GLU A 222 -10.40 1.63 -3.62
CA GLU A 222 -10.63 3.07 -3.68
C GLU A 222 -9.45 3.78 -3.03
N SER A 223 -9.07 4.97 -3.52
CA SER A 223 -8.09 5.81 -2.81
C SER A 223 -8.52 6.03 -1.36
N VAL A 224 -7.60 5.90 -0.42
CA VAL A 224 -7.90 6.21 1.00
C VAL A 224 -8.30 7.67 1.13
N MET A 225 -7.74 8.54 0.30
CA MET A 225 -8.09 9.95 0.28
C MET A 225 -9.42 10.24 -0.43
N GLN A 226 -10.12 9.28 -1.04
CA GLN A 226 -11.46 9.55 -1.58
C GLN A 226 -12.39 9.97 -0.42
N GLN A 227 -13.10 11.09 -0.57
CA GLN A 227 -14.03 11.51 0.48
C GLN A 227 -15.18 10.51 0.59
N LEU A 228 -15.71 10.40 1.82
CA LEU A 228 -16.85 9.61 2.29
C LEU A 228 -16.41 8.28 2.89
N THR A 229 -17.13 7.91 3.95
CA THR A 229 -17.01 6.59 4.59
C THR A 229 -18.39 6.19 5.06
N PHE A 230 -18.66 4.90 5.06
CA PHE A 230 -19.96 4.36 5.42
C PHE A 230 -19.85 3.45 6.65
N HIS A 231 -20.99 3.17 7.27
CA HIS A 231 -21.04 2.08 8.23
C HIS A 231 -20.71 0.76 7.53
N ASP A 232 -20.13 -0.19 8.28
CA ASP A 232 -19.75 -1.50 7.72
C ASP A 232 -18.71 -1.39 6.59
N GLU A 233 -17.86 -0.37 6.62
CA GLU A 233 -16.82 -0.15 5.60
C GLU A 233 -15.44 -0.12 6.24
N ALA A 234 -14.55 -0.97 5.74
CA ALA A 234 -13.14 -0.97 6.09
C ALA A 234 -12.29 -0.57 4.88
N GLN A 235 -11.39 0.38 5.09
CA GLN A 235 -10.41 0.89 4.14
C GLN A 235 -9.03 1.10 4.81
N ARG A 236 -8.47 0.02 5.36
CA ARG A 236 -7.28 0.06 6.24
C ARG A 236 -5.93 -0.04 5.50
N ARG A 237 -5.91 0.18 4.17
CA ARG A 237 -4.68 0.07 3.36
C ARG A 237 -4.61 1.15 2.30
N LEU A 238 -3.39 1.61 2.06
CA LEU A 238 -3.07 2.59 1.04
C LEU A 238 -3.10 1.95 -0.35
N THR A 239 -3.55 2.72 -1.32
CA THR A 239 -3.50 2.39 -2.73
C THR A 239 -2.26 2.96 -3.41
N GLY A 240 -2.07 2.61 -4.68
CA GLY A 240 -1.05 3.23 -5.52
C GLY A 240 -1.26 4.74 -5.65
N GLU A 241 -2.50 5.24 -5.58
CA GLU A 241 -2.80 6.67 -5.63
C GLU A 241 -2.18 7.42 -4.44
N ASP A 242 -2.56 7.02 -3.22
CA ASP A 242 -2.14 7.64 -1.97
C ASP A 242 -0.62 7.74 -1.89
N LEU A 243 0.05 6.62 -2.21
CA LEU A 243 1.49 6.50 -2.12
C LEU A 243 2.25 7.23 -3.23
N SER A 244 1.63 7.45 -4.38
CA SER A 244 2.29 8.15 -5.49
C SER A 244 2.26 9.65 -5.28
N THR A 245 1.16 10.16 -4.75
CA THR A 245 1.03 11.59 -4.44
C THR A 245 2.02 12.00 -3.37
N ILE A 246 2.10 11.21 -2.29
CA ILE A 246 3.09 11.49 -1.23
C ILE A 246 4.53 11.31 -1.74
N ARG A 247 4.79 10.38 -2.68
CA ARG A 247 6.12 10.20 -3.29
C ARG A 247 6.49 11.30 -4.28
N LEU A 248 5.52 11.87 -5.00
CA LEU A 248 5.74 13.06 -5.82
C LEU A 248 6.15 14.25 -4.96
N GLY A 249 5.54 14.42 -3.79
CA GLY A 249 6.01 15.40 -2.82
C GLY A 249 7.41 15.11 -2.27
N ARG A 250 7.84 13.83 -2.27
CA ARG A 250 9.14 13.38 -1.77
C ARG A 250 10.30 13.55 -2.74
N SER A 251 10.05 13.79 -4.02
CA SER A 251 11.08 14.20 -4.99
C SER A 251 11.51 15.66 -4.82
N GLY A 252 11.32 16.22 -3.62
CA GLY A 252 11.76 17.55 -3.26
C GLY A 252 11.09 18.73 -3.97
N VAL A 253 11.72 19.90 -3.85
CA VAL A 253 11.34 21.17 -4.48
C VAL A 253 11.81 21.27 -5.94
N ASP A 254 12.74 20.42 -6.36
CA ASP A 254 13.15 20.32 -7.76
C ASP A 254 12.25 19.38 -8.57
N MET A 255 11.44 18.55 -7.89
CA MET A 255 10.58 17.52 -8.47
C MET A 255 11.35 16.50 -9.32
N VAL A 256 12.56 16.12 -8.89
CA VAL A 256 13.40 15.12 -9.55
C VAL A 256 13.80 14.06 -8.54
N GLN A 257 13.37 12.81 -8.77
CA GLN A 257 13.73 11.74 -7.85
C GLN A 257 15.23 11.42 -7.91
N GLY A 258 15.84 11.23 -6.74
CA GLY A 258 17.23 10.87 -6.54
C GLY A 258 18.17 12.06 -6.37
N THR A 259 17.64 13.25 -6.08
CA THR A 259 18.44 14.47 -5.86
C THR A 259 18.62 14.78 -4.38
N ALA A 260 19.22 15.94 -4.06
CA ALA A 260 19.67 16.28 -2.72
C ALA A 260 18.52 16.71 -1.77
N ASP A 261 17.38 17.06 -2.33
CA ASP A 261 16.18 17.53 -1.63
C ASP A 261 15.10 16.45 -1.46
N ASP A 262 15.38 15.23 -1.92
CA ASP A 262 14.60 14.02 -1.69
C ASP A 262 14.54 13.63 -0.21
N TYR A 263 13.37 13.22 0.26
CA TYR A 263 13.20 12.81 1.65
C TYR A 263 12.40 11.53 1.83
N THR A 264 12.57 10.92 3.01
CA THR A 264 11.69 9.86 3.52
C THR A 264 10.87 10.41 4.67
N ILE A 265 9.68 9.87 4.87
CA ILE A 265 8.82 10.20 6.01
C ILE A 265 8.72 8.94 6.86
N THR A 266 8.96 9.10 8.15
CA THR A 266 8.69 8.09 9.19
C THR A 266 7.74 8.72 10.19
N LEU A 267 6.62 8.05 10.43
CA LEU A 267 5.72 8.36 11.53
C LEU A 267 6.19 7.66 12.80
N GLU A 268 6.26 8.38 13.92
CA GLU A 268 6.62 7.83 15.23
C GLU A 268 5.47 8.01 16.22
N TYR A 269 4.85 6.92 16.67
CA TYR A 269 3.86 7.01 17.74
C TYR A 269 4.55 7.23 19.08
N VAL A 270 4.32 8.40 19.69
CA VAL A 270 4.99 8.81 20.95
C VAL A 270 4.14 8.59 22.20
N GLY A 271 2.99 7.91 22.06
CA GLY A 271 2.13 7.54 23.17
C GLY A 271 0.94 8.47 23.40
N ARG A 272 0.31 8.30 24.57
CA ARG A 272 -0.90 9.02 24.97
C ARG A 272 -0.56 10.40 25.53
N THR A 273 -0.45 11.38 24.65
CA THR A 273 -0.12 12.77 24.97
C THR A 273 -0.85 13.71 24.01
N SER A 274 -0.68 15.02 24.18
CA SER A 274 -1.16 16.07 23.26
C SER A 274 -0.02 16.97 22.77
N SER A 275 1.22 16.52 22.96
CA SER A 275 2.43 17.24 22.57
C SER A 275 3.22 16.41 21.56
N CYS A 276 2.83 16.49 20.31
CA CYS A 276 3.46 15.85 19.17
C CYS A 276 3.15 16.66 17.89
N ASP A 277 3.69 16.24 16.74
CA ASP A 277 3.49 16.93 15.47
C ASP A 277 2.06 16.73 14.92
N VAL A 278 1.47 15.55 15.13
CA VAL A 278 0.09 15.19 14.75
C VAL A 278 -0.70 14.73 15.98
N ASP A 279 -1.46 15.65 16.57
CA ASP A 279 -2.31 15.39 17.75
C ASP A 279 -3.67 14.84 17.34
N ILE A 280 -4.01 13.63 17.80
CA ILE A 280 -5.29 12.97 17.56
C ILE A 280 -6.18 13.13 18.80
N ALA A 281 -7.32 13.80 18.67
CA ALA A 281 -8.24 14.00 19.78
C ALA A 281 -9.71 13.76 19.39
N PHE A 282 -10.47 13.25 20.36
CA PHE A 282 -11.92 13.14 20.25
C PHE A 282 -12.59 14.36 20.89
N VAL A 283 -13.41 15.06 20.12
CA VAL A 283 -14.07 16.31 20.55
C VAL A 283 -15.55 16.26 20.20
N SER A 284 -16.38 16.95 20.98
CA SER A 284 -17.80 17.07 20.67
C SER A 284 -18.02 18.08 19.55
N GLY A 285 -18.82 17.73 18.54
CA GLY A 285 -19.23 18.68 17.51
C GLY A 285 -18.19 18.88 16.41
N ALA A 286 -17.34 17.88 16.15
CA ALA A 286 -16.41 17.89 15.03
C ALA A 286 -17.12 17.72 13.66
N GLY A 287 -18.43 17.45 13.66
CA GLY A 287 -19.18 17.07 12.46
C GLY A 287 -19.04 15.58 12.18
N PHE A 288 -17.80 15.12 11.92
CA PHE A 288 -17.47 13.69 11.81
C PHE A 288 -15.99 13.42 12.13
N ALA A 289 -15.08 13.78 11.21
CA ALA A 289 -13.64 13.75 11.39
C ALA A 289 -12.99 14.79 10.45
N PHE A 290 -11.84 15.32 10.84
CA PHE A 290 -11.00 16.17 9.98
C PHE A 290 -9.57 16.27 10.49
N CYS A 291 -8.62 16.50 9.60
CA CYS A 291 -7.29 17.04 9.90
C CYS A 291 -7.23 18.53 9.55
N SER A 292 -6.87 19.36 10.52
CA SER A 292 -6.56 20.78 10.29
C SER A 292 -5.05 20.94 10.17
N VAL A 293 -4.60 21.65 9.13
CA VAL A 293 -3.18 21.93 8.90
C VAL A 293 -2.89 23.42 8.81
N GLY A 294 -1.73 23.82 9.35
CA GLY A 294 -1.10 25.12 9.06
C GLY A 294 0.01 24.94 8.04
N GLY A 295 0.29 25.96 7.23
CA GLY A 295 1.27 25.88 6.15
C GLY A 295 2.22 27.08 6.07
N ALA A 296 3.42 26.84 5.54
CA ALA A 296 4.38 27.90 5.20
C ALA A 296 5.10 27.59 3.89
N ILE A 297 5.28 28.61 3.03
CA ILE A 297 6.02 28.48 1.78
C ILE A 297 7.48 28.11 2.06
N VAL A 298 7.99 27.17 1.27
CA VAL A 298 9.39 26.70 1.31
C VAL A 298 10.11 27.10 0.02
N ALA A 299 9.45 26.97 -1.12
CA ALA A 299 9.94 27.39 -2.42
C ALA A 299 8.76 27.75 -3.34
N THR A 300 9.04 28.26 -4.54
CA THR A 300 8.01 28.49 -5.57
C THR A 300 7.21 27.21 -5.81
N ASN A 301 5.88 27.24 -5.65
CA ASN A 301 5.00 26.07 -5.74
C ASN A 301 5.22 24.97 -4.68
N HIS A 302 5.91 25.26 -3.57
CA HIS A 302 6.12 24.29 -2.49
C HIS A 302 5.83 24.90 -1.12
N ALA A 303 4.99 24.23 -0.34
CA ALA A 303 4.66 24.60 1.03
C ALA A 303 4.88 23.41 1.97
N ARG A 304 5.33 23.67 3.19
CA ARG A 304 5.38 22.65 4.25
C ARG A 304 4.23 22.83 5.22
N ILE A 305 3.80 21.73 5.81
CA ILE A 305 2.94 21.73 6.98
C ILE A 305 3.74 22.24 8.19
N THR A 306 3.13 23.08 9.02
CA THR A 306 3.73 23.63 10.25
C THR A 306 3.03 23.17 11.52
N THR A 307 1.75 22.81 11.41
CA THR A 307 0.91 22.28 12.49
C THR A 307 -0.07 21.28 11.87
N ALA A 308 -0.40 20.22 12.60
CA ALA A 308 -1.35 19.21 12.15
C ALA A 308 -2.16 18.67 13.35
N ASP A 309 -3.48 18.71 13.22
CA ASP A 309 -4.41 18.36 14.30
C ASP A 309 -5.56 17.51 13.75
N ILE A 310 -5.65 16.26 14.20
CA ILE A 310 -6.76 15.36 13.85
C ILE A 310 -7.84 15.47 14.92
N ARG A 311 -9.08 15.73 14.49
CA ARG A 311 -10.25 15.84 15.37
C ARG A 311 -11.30 14.84 14.92
N MET A 312 -11.74 14.01 15.86
CA MET A 312 -12.72 12.95 15.66
C MET A 312 -13.96 13.26 16.49
N ASP A 313 -15.16 13.10 15.94
CA ASP A 313 -16.38 13.37 16.70
C ASP A 313 -16.56 12.32 17.80
N SER A 314 -16.67 12.77 19.05
CA SER A 314 -16.86 11.87 20.19
C SER A 314 -18.26 11.26 20.26
N GLY A 315 -19.22 11.76 19.47
CA GLY A 315 -20.58 11.25 19.37
C GLY A 315 -20.78 10.16 18.31
N ALA A 316 -19.84 9.98 17.38
CA ALA A 316 -19.94 8.95 16.35
C ALA A 316 -19.78 7.52 16.93
N ASN A 317 -20.47 6.57 16.29
CA ASN A 317 -20.46 5.17 16.71
C ASN A 317 -19.23 4.44 16.15
N TRP A 318 -18.08 4.63 16.78
CA TRP A 318 -16.80 4.10 16.34
C TRP A 318 -16.63 2.60 16.66
N PHE A 319 -16.11 1.86 15.68
CA PHE A 319 -15.43 0.60 15.89
C PHE A 319 -13.93 0.86 16.06
N PHE A 320 -13.34 0.32 17.12
CA PHE A 320 -11.90 0.39 17.38
C PHE A 320 -11.26 -0.97 17.17
N SER A 321 -10.30 -1.05 16.26
CA SER A 321 -9.57 -2.29 15.99
C SER A 321 -8.57 -2.57 17.13
N THR A 322 -8.80 -3.62 17.91
CA THR A 322 -8.06 -3.87 19.17
C THR A 322 -6.68 -4.53 19.00
N GLY A 323 -6.29 -4.87 17.77
CA GLY A 323 -5.05 -5.59 17.47
C GLY A 323 -5.13 -6.38 16.15
N PRO A 324 -4.08 -7.12 15.77
CA PRO A 324 -4.11 -7.96 14.57
C PRO A 324 -5.19 -9.02 14.67
N ASN A 325 -6.04 -9.11 13.64
CA ASN A 325 -7.15 -10.05 13.56
C ASN A 325 -6.83 -11.31 12.75
N THR A 326 -5.58 -11.50 12.31
CA THR A 326 -5.11 -12.71 11.63
C THR A 326 -3.88 -13.33 12.29
N GLN A 327 -3.69 -14.63 12.02
CA GLN A 327 -2.51 -15.39 12.39
C GLN A 327 -2.02 -16.17 11.17
N THR A 328 -0.74 -16.04 10.85
CA THR A 328 -0.08 -16.77 9.77
C THR A 328 0.74 -17.92 10.33
N THR A 329 0.65 -19.10 9.74
CA THR A 329 1.39 -20.30 10.15
C THR A 329 1.95 -21.02 8.93
N ILE A 330 3.26 -21.30 8.95
CA ILE A 330 3.86 -22.25 8.01
C ILE A 330 3.48 -23.66 8.46
N THR A 331 2.70 -24.34 7.63
CA THR A 331 2.14 -25.68 7.93
C THR A 331 3.03 -26.82 7.46
N SER A 332 3.87 -26.59 6.44
CA SER A 332 4.88 -27.54 5.96
C SER A 332 5.92 -26.86 5.08
N ASP A 333 7.13 -27.40 5.02
CA ASP A 333 8.25 -26.95 4.19
C ASP A 333 9.03 -28.15 3.60
N SER A 334 8.39 -28.91 2.70
CA SER A 334 8.88 -30.24 2.29
C SER A 334 9.66 -30.24 0.97
N PRO A 335 10.80 -30.93 0.87
CA PRO A 335 11.46 -31.74 1.92
C PRO A 335 12.23 -30.89 2.94
N ASP A 336 12.16 -31.24 4.23
CA ASP A 336 12.99 -30.66 5.31
C ASP A 336 13.76 -31.80 6.04
N PRO A 337 15.11 -31.86 5.96
CA PRO A 337 15.97 -30.92 5.24
C PRO A 337 15.95 -31.12 3.72
N SER A 338 16.20 -30.03 2.97
CA SER A 338 16.46 -30.07 1.52
C SER A 338 17.95 -29.99 1.20
N SER A 339 18.37 -30.40 -0.01
CA SER A 339 19.76 -30.16 -0.45
C SER A 339 19.95 -28.68 -0.85
N PRO A 340 21.15 -28.09 -0.69
CA PRO A 340 21.41 -26.74 -1.19
C PRO A 340 21.08 -26.60 -2.69
N GLY A 341 20.23 -25.64 -3.05
CA GLY A 341 19.75 -25.44 -4.42
C GLY A 341 18.61 -26.37 -4.86
N GLN A 342 18.10 -27.24 -3.98
CA GLN A 342 16.90 -28.03 -4.23
C GLN A 342 15.64 -27.21 -3.94
N PRO A 343 14.65 -27.17 -4.84
CA PRO A 343 13.35 -26.59 -4.53
C PRO A 343 12.60 -27.39 -3.45
N TYR A 344 11.99 -26.69 -2.49
CA TYR A 344 11.09 -27.24 -1.48
C TYR A 344 9.78 -26.45 -1.44
N THR A 345 8.69 -27.14 -1.09
CA THR A 345 7.34 -26.59 -1.06
C THR A 345 7.04 -26.04 0.32
N VAL A 346 6.84 -24.73 0.43
CA VAL A 346 6.36 -24.08 1.66
C VAL A 346 4.86 -23.88 1.56
N ALA A 347 4.10 -24.45 2.50
CA ALA A 347 2.65 -24.30 2.59
C ALA A 347 2.28 -23.49 3.84
N VAL A 348 1.35 -22.56 3.67
CA VAL A 348 0.91 -21.62 4.71
C VAL A 348 -0.60 -21.72 4.92
N SER A 349 -1.02 -21.54 6.17
CA SER A 349 -2.40 -21.26 6.54
C SER A 349 -2.47 -19.90 7.23
N VAL A 350 -3.42 -19.07 6.82
CA VAL A 350 -3.77 -17.82 7.49
C VAL A 350 -5.17 -17.98 8.05
N THR A 351 -5.27 -17.86 9.38
CA THR A 351 -6.53 -17.94 10.11
C THR A 351 -6.88 -16.58 10.69
N LYS A 352 -8.17 -16.35 10.93
CA LYS A 352 -8.60 -15.20 11.71
C LYS A 352 -8.58 -15.53 13.20
N THR A 353 -8.39 -14.52 14.04
CA THR A 353 -8.51 -14.67 15.49
C THR A 353 -9.99 -14.80 15.89
N LEU A 354 -10.27 -15.52 16.98
CA LEU A 354 -11.65 -15.84 17.42
C LEU A 354 -12.49 -14.62 17.80
N SER A 355 -11.87 -13.45 17.96
CA SER A 355 -12.50 -12.18 18.31
C SER A 355 -13.24 -11.50 17.14
N VAL A 356 -13.19 -12.05 15.92
CA VAL A 356 -13.76 -11.41 14.71
C VAL A 356 -14.64 -12.38 13.89
N PRO A 357 -15.96 -12.13 13.76
CA PRO A 357 -16.81 -12.77 12.73
C PRO A 357 -16.85 -11.84 11.49
N ASN A 358 -16.64 -12.23 10.23
CA ASN A 358 -17.01 -13.39 9.41
C ASN A 358 -15.92 -13.60 8.32
N GLY A 359 -16.16 -14.45 7.31
CA GLY A 359 -15.24 -14.62 6.17
C GLY A 359 -13.97 -15.45 6.44
N THR A 360 -13.19 -15.64 5.37
CA THR A 360 -11.91 -16.36 5.34
C THR A 360 -10.84 -15.41 4.80
N PRO A 361 -9.64 -15.33 5.41
CA PRO A 361 -8.52 -14.57 4.86
C PRO A 361 -8.22 -14.95 3.40
N SER A 362 -8.07 -13.96 2.54
CA SER A 362 -7.64 -14.08 1.14
C SER A 362 -6.43 -13.19 0.88
N GLY A 363 -5.94 -13.07 -0.35
CA GLY A 363 -4.82 -12.19 -0.66
C GLY A 363 -3.46 -12.90 -0.65
N MET A 364 -2.37 -12.14 -0.49
CA MET A 364 -1.01 -12.59 -0.76
C MET A 364 -0.21 -12.85 0.53
N VAL A 365 0.61 -13.91 0.49
CA VAL A 365 1.66 -14.17 1.47
C VAL A 365 3.02 -14.17 0.76
N GLU A 366 3.97 -13.44 1.31
CA GLU A 366 5.37 -13.44 0.89
C GLU A 366 6.17 -14.29 1.86
N ILE A 367 7.03 -15.15 1.32
CA ILE A 367 7.90 -16.04 2.12
C ILE A 367 9.34 -15.75 1.76
N ASP A 368 10.20 -15.58 2.77
CA ASP A 368 11.65 -15.43 2.62
C ASP A 368 12.41 -16.37 3.57
N ASP A 369 13.64 -16.74 3.19
CA ASP A 369 14.53 -17.57 4.02
C ASP A 369 15.51 -16.77 4.90
N GLY A 370 15.31 -15.45 4.99
CA GLY A 370 16.20 -14.49 5.65
C GLY A 370 17.55 -14.28 4.96
N GLN A 371 17.83 -14.94 3.84
CA GLN A 371 19.14 -15.00 3.19
C GLN A 371 19.05 -14.77 1.66
N GLY A 372 17.93 -14.20 1.21
CA GLY A 372 17.73 -13.68 -0.15
C GLY A 372 16.85 -14.57 -1.04
N ALA A 373 16.57 -15.82 -0.67
CA ALA A 373 15.57 -16.59 -1.39
C ALA A 373 14.17 -16.16 -0.95
N SER A 374 13.25 -15.98 -1.90
CA SER A 374 11.86 -15.68 -1.62
C SER A 374 10.90 -16.31 -2.63
N CYS A 375 9.64 -16.51 -2.20
CA CYS A 375 8.53 -16.84 -3.07
C CYS A 375 7.24 -16.18 -2.57
N SER A 376 6.25 -16.06 -3.43
CA SER A 376 4.93 -15.54 -3.06
C SER A 376 3.83 -16.53 -3.44
N LEU A 377 2.72 -16.47 -2.70
CA LEU A 377 1.53 -17.27 -2.93
C LEU A 377 0.27 -16.44 -2.71
N THR A 378 -0.83 -16.85 -3.35
CA THR A 378 -2.17 -16.32 -3.07
C THR A 378 -2.96 -17.35 -2.29
N LEU A 379 -3.67 -16.91 -1.25
CA LEU A 379 -4.54 -17.75 -0.45
C LEU A 379 -5.78 -18.17 -1.24
N ASN A 380 -6.15 -19.44 -1.13
CA ASN A 380 -7.39 -19.98 -1.65
C ASN A 380 -8.58 -19.66 -0.72
N GLY A 381 -9.79 -20.09 -1.09
CA GLY A 381 -11.02 -19.85 -0.31
C GLY A 381 -11.06 -20.51 1.09
N SER A 382 -10.01 -21.21 1.50
CA SER A 382 -9.83 -21.78 2.84
C SER A 382 -8.69 -21.10 3.63
N GLY A 383 -8.14 -19.98 3.13
CA GLY A 383 -7.06 -19.27 3.79
C GLY A 383 -5.73 -20.01 3.72
N GLN A 384 -5.52 -20.83 2.68
CA GLN A 384 -4.34 -21.67 2.51
C GLN A 384 -3.67 -21.44 1.16
N GLY A 385 -2.37 -21.65 1.08
CA GLY A 385 -1.66 -21.70 -0.20
C GLY A 385 -0.24 -22.22 -0.04
N SER A 386 0.47 -22.39 -1.15
CA SER A 386 1.87 -22.83 -1.15
C SER A 386 2.68 -22.22 -2.30
N CYS A 387 4.00 -22.13 -2.11
CA CYS A 387 4.95 -21.81 -3.18
C CYS A 387 6.22 -22.67 -3.09
N GLN A 388 6.95 -22.73 -4.20
CA GLN A 388 8.28 -23.35 -4.24
C GLN A 388 9.33 -22.32 -3.88
N LEU A 389 10.20 -22.66 -2.93
CA LEU A 389 11.34 -21.86 -2.52
C LEU A 389 12.62 -22.64 -2.78
N THR A 390 13.70 -21.95 -3.16
CA THR A 390 15.01 -22.59 -3.39
C THR A 390 16.06 -21.80 -2.65
N SER A 391 16.56 -22.37 -1.56
CA SER A 391 17.60 -21.75 -0.73
C SER A 391 18.99 -22.25 -1.12
N SER A 392 20.00 -21.41 -0.89
CA SER A 392 21.41 -21.72 -1.19
C SER A 392 22.25 -21.82 0.07
N GLY A 393 23.40 -22.49 0.00
CA GLY A 393 24.27 -22.76 1.15
C GLY A 393 23.76 -23.90 2.04
N SER A 394 24.47 -24.19 3.13
CA SER A 394 24.13 -25.28 4.06
C SER A 394 23.67 -24.73 5.43
N GLY A 395 23.04 -25.58 6.25
CA GLY A 395 22.63 -25.24 7.61
C GLY A 395 21.18 -24.79 7.73
N SER A 396 20.79 -24.35 8.93
CA SER A 396 19.42 -23.96 9.23
C SER A 396 19.07 -22.59 8.63
N ARG A 397 17.85 -22.48 8.10
CA ARG A 397 17.19 -21.23 7.69
C ARG A 397 16.01 -20.95 8.60
N THR A 398 15.70 -19.67 8.78
CA THR A 398 14.44 -19.24 9.41
C THR A 398 13.56 -18.72 8.29
N LEU A 399 12.57 -19.53 7.89
CA LEU A 399 11.55 -19.10 6.96
C LEU A 399 10.63 -18.12 7.65
N THR A 400 10.33 -17.00 6.99
CA THR A 400 9.35 -16.02 7.45
C THR A 400 8.23 -15.91 6.42
N ALA A 401 7.01 -16.25 6.81
CA ALA A 401 5.81 -16.05 6.01
C ALA A 401 5.11 -14.77 6.47
N ASN A 402 4.97 -13.79 5.57
CA ASN A 402 4.36 -12.49 5.80
C ASN A 402 3.05 -12.40 5.02
N TYR A 403 1.93 -12.50 5.71
CA TYR A 403 0.62 -12.17 5.15
C TYR A 403 0.45 -10.66 5.11
N LEU A 404 0.18 -10.11 3.93
CA LEU A 404 0.11 -8.67 3.70
C LEU A 404 -1.21 -8.03 4.17
N GLY A 405 -2.17 -8.87 4.57
CA GLY A 405 -3.54 -8.45 4.82
C GLY A 405 -4.34 -8.28 3.52
N ASP A 406 -5.67 -8.34 3.64
CA ASP A 406 -6.62 -8.18 2.52
C ASP A 406 -7.97 -7.73 3.07
N LEU A 407 -8.61 -6.71 2.46
CA LEU A 407 -9.89 -6.14 2.93
C LEU A 407 -9.86 -5.81 4.44
N GLY A 408 -10.77 -6.35 5.26
CA GLY A 408 -10.75 -6.15 6.71
C GLY A 408 -9.78 -7.05 7.50
N PHE A 409 -9.00 -7.93 6.86
CA PHE A 409 -8.06 -8.82 7.54
C PHE A 409 -6.68 -8.20 7.69
N ASP A 410 -6.19 -7.99 8.90
CA ASP A 410 -4.89 -7.39 9.20
C ASP A 410 -3.71 -8.23 8.67
N ALA A 411 -2.58 -7.57 8.44
CA ALA A 411 -1.32 -8.25 8.18
C ALA A 411 -0.86 -9.07 9.41
N SER A 412 -0.20 -10.20 9.15
CA SER A 412 0.41 -11.03 10.20
C SER A 412 1.61 -11.80 9.65
N SER A 413 2.40 -12.40 10.54
CA SER A 413 3.54 -13.21 10.14
C SER A 413 3.66 -14.48 10.98
N GLY A 414 4.39 -15.46 10.44
CA GLY A 414 4.74 -16.70 11.11
C GLY A 414 6.11 -17.20 10.63
N THR A 415 6.80 -17.98 11.46
CA THR A 415 8.12 -18.50 11.14
C THR A 415 8.20 -20.01 11.28
N ALA A 416 9.14 -20.62 10.56
CA ALA A 416 9.51 -22.03 10.68
C ALA A 416 11.01 -22.19 10.43
N THR A 417 11.62 -23.23 11.00
CA THR A 417 13.02 -23.57 10.72
C THR A 417 13.07 -24.57 9.56
N HIS A 418 13.95 -24.33 8.60
CA HIS A 418 14.20 -25.25 7.48
C HIS A 418 15.67 -25.68 7.45
N GLY A 419 15.94 -26.98 7.39
CA GLY A 419 17.28 -27.50 7.27
C GLY A 419 17.77 -27.56 5.82
N LEU A 420 18.98 -27.04 5.56
CA LEU A 420 19.71 -27.36 4.34
C LEU A 420 20.80 -28.38 4.65
N GLY A 421 20.71 -29.53 4.00
CA GLY A 421 21.65 -30.64 4.13
C GLY A 421 23.09 -30.18 3.94
N VAL A 422 23.98 -30.70 4.77
CA VAL A 422 25.42 -30.50 4.58
C VAL A 422 25.86 -31.50 3.49
N PRO A 423 26.52 -31.05 2.41
CA PRO A 423 27.07 -31.99 1.44
C PRO A 423 28.07 -32.92 2.16
N THR A 424 27.84 -34.22 2.11
CA THR A 424 28.83 -35.22 2.53
C THR A 424 29.90 -35.34 1.43
N THR A 425 31.17 -35.32 1.82
CA THR A 425 32.30 -35.45 0.89
C THR A 425 32.96 -36.80 1.09
N THR A 426 32.83 -37.71 0.13
CA THR A 426 33.61 -38.96 0.15
C THR A 426 34.99 -38.73 -0.47
N ALA A 427 36.06 -38.98 0.29
CA ALA A 427 37.44 -38.93 -0.19
C ALA A 427 38.08 -40.33 -0.16
N ILE A 428 38.83 -40.67 -1.20
CA ILE A 428 39.74 -41.84 -1.18
C ILE A 428 41.01 -41.39 -0.48
N LEU A 429 41.34 -42.01 0.65
CA LEU A 429 42.54 -41.72 1.42
C LEU A 429 43.74 -42.55 0.95
N SER A 430 43.50 -43.78 0.51
CA SER A 430 44.53 -44.67 -0.07
C SER A 430 43.92 -45.83 -0.84
N ASP A 431 44.68 -46.42 -1.77
CA ASP A 431 44.31 -47.58 -2.58
C ASP A 431 45.48 -48.59 -2.71
N LEU A 432 46.07 -48.98 -1.57
CA LEU A 432 47.32 -49.74 -1.56
C LEU A 432 47.15 -51.24 -1.87
N PRO A 433 48.06 -51.84 -2.66
CA PRO A 433 49.16 -51.18 -3.39
C PRO A 433 48.68 -50.51 -4.69
N ASP A 434 49.15 -49.29 -4.94
CA ASP A 434 48.96 -48.56 -6.21
C ASP A 434 50.35 -48.26 -6.84
N PRO A 435 50.69 -48.83 -8.01
CA PRO A 435 49.88 -49.72 -8.84
C PRO A 435 49.84 -51.16 -8.30
N SER A 436 48.72 -51.85 -8.53
CA SER A 436 48.56 -53.28 -8.21
C SER A 436 48.90 -54.19 -9.41
N VAL A 437 49.18 -55.46 -9.13
CA VAL A 437 49.35 -56.49 -10.17
C VAL A 437 48.01 -57.10 -10.56
N VAL A 438 47.85 -57.52 -11.81
CA VAL A 438 46.64 -58.19 -12.31
C VAL A 438 46.24 -59.37 -11.41
N GLY A 439 45.03 -59.32 -10.86
CA GLY A 439 44.46 -60.36 -9.98
C GLY A 439 44.81 -60.23 -8.50
N GLN A 440 45.59 -59.21 -8.11
CA GLN A 440 45.93 -58.94 -6.71
C GLN A 440 44.81 -58.14 -6.01
N PRO A 441 44.38 -58.51 -4.79
CA PRO A 441 43.50 -57.67 -3.98
C PRO A 441 44.25 -56.44 -3.45
N TYR A 442 43.58 -55.28 -3.42
CA TYR A 442 44.08 -54.02 -2.86
C TYR A 442 43.05 -53.42 -1.89
N ASN A 443 43.52 -52.62 -0.93
CA ASN A 443 42.68 -51.99 0.08
C ASN A 443 42.38 -50.54 -0.31
N VAL A 444 41.10 -50.21 -0.43
CA VAL A 444 40.65 -48.81 -0.58
C VAL A 444 40.23 -48.28 0.79
N GLN A 445 40.90 -47.25 1.27
CA GLN A 445 40.46 -46.50 2.43
C GLN A 445 39.66 -45.29 1.97
N ILE A 446 38.45 -45.16 2.49
CA ILE A 446 37.58 -44.01 2.25
C ILE A 446 37.31 -43.26 3.56
N GLN A 447 37.09 -41.96 3.44
CA GLN A 447 36.52 -41.12 4.48
C GLN A 447 35.24 -40.49 3.94
N VAL A 448 34.18 -40.43 4.73
CA VAL A 448 32.88 -39.80 4.42
C VAL A 448 32.67 -38.59 5.31
#